data_AF-A0A944RNR6-F1
#
_entry.id   AF-A0A944RNR6-F1
#
_cell.length_a   1.000
_cell.length_b   1.000
_cell.length_c   1.000
_cell.angle_alpha   90.00
_cell.angle_beta   90.00
_cell.angle_gamma   90.00
#
_symmetry.space_group_name_H-M   'P 1'
#
loop_
_entity.id
_entity.type
_entity.pdbx_description
1 polymer ?
#
loop_
_entity_poly.entity_id
_entity_poly.type
_entity_poly.pdbx_seq_one_letter_code
_entity_poly.pdbx_strand_id
1 'polypeptide(L)' 'MKKEYNAESIEVLKGLEPVKQRPGMYTDTSRPNHLAHEVIDNSVDEAIAGFATRINVILHEDESLEVSDNGEGIP' A
#
# COMPACT_ATOMS: atom_id res chain seq x y z
N MET A 1 -3.20 36.77 -18.24
CA MET A 1 -2.82 37.17 -16.87
C MET A 1 -1.96 36.07 -16.26
N LYS A 2 -0.77 36.38 -15.73
CA LYS A 2 0.01 35.41 -14.96
C LYS A 2 -0.68 35.19 -13.62
N LYS A 3 -0.86 33.94 -13.18
CA LYS A 3 -1.21 33.66 -11.79
C LYS A 3 -0.10 34.26 -10.90
N GLU A 4 -0.48 35.09 -9.94
CA GLU A 4 0.45 35.56 -8.91
C GLU A 4 0.89 34.35 -8.08
N TYR A 5 2.20 34.14 -8.00
CA TYR A 5 2.80 33.12 -7.14
C TYR A 5 3.04 33.75 -5.77
N ASN A 6 2.19 33.39 -4.82
CA ASN A 6 2.19 33.90 -3.45
C ASN A 6 2.23 32.73 -2.45
N ALA A 7 2.21 33.02 -1.14
CA ALA A 7 2.27 31.98 -0.11
C ALA A 7 1.13 30.95 -0.20
N GLU A 8 -0.06 31.38 -0.63
CA GLU A 8 -1.23 30.51 -0.83
C GLU A 8 -1.06 29.54 -2.02
N SER A 9 -0.06 29.77 -2.87
CA SER A 9 0.30 28.86 -3.97
C SER A 9 1.05 27.61 -3.50
N ILE A 10 1.43 27.54 -2.22
CA ILE A 10 2.10 26.38 -1.62
C ILE A 10 1.07 25.49 -0.93
N GLU A 11 0.91 24.27 -1.45
CA GLU A 11 0.04 23.26 -0.88
C GLU A 11 0.85 22.26 -0.05
N VAL A 12 0.37 21.98 1.16
CA VAL A 12 0.91 20.93 2.03
C VAL A 12 -0.12 19.81 2.12
N LEU A 13 0.16 18.73 1.41
CA LEU A 13 -0.65 17.51 1.40
C LEU A 13 -0.51 16.77 2.73
N LYS A 14 -1.61 16.29 3.31
CA LYS A 14 -1.66 15.63 4.62
C LYS A 14 -2.12 14.18 4.53
N GLY A 15 -1.72 13.37 5.50
CA GLY A 15 -2.11 11.96 5.56
C GLY A 15 -1.72 11.19 4.29
N LEU A 16 -2.70 10.59 3.62
CA LEU A 16 -2.50 9.81 2.39
C LEU A 16 -2.68 10.63 1.10
N GLU A 17 -2.92 11.93 1.19
CA GLU A 17 -3.02 12.80 0.01
C GLU A 17 -1.77 12.75 -0.89
N PRO A 18 -0.52 12.75 -0.37
CA PRO A 18 0.66 12.64 -1.22
C PRO A 18 0.69 11.35 -2.05
N VAL A 19 0.26 10.22 -1.44
CA VAL A 19 0.24 8.91 -2.09
C VAL A 19 -0.80 8.88 -3.20
N LYS A 20 -1.99 9.42 -2.94
CA LYS A 20 -3.06 9.53 -3.96
C LYS A 20 -2.69 10.47 -5.09
N GLN A 21 -2.02 11.59 -4.78
CA GLN A 21 -1.64 12.60 -5.78
C GLN A 21 -0.45 12.15 -6.63
N ARG A 22 0.47 11.34 -6.06
CA ARG A 22 1.70 10.89 -6.73
C ARG A 22 1.93 9.39 -6.55
N PRO A 23 1.02 8.52 -7.02
CA PRO A 23 1.08 7.08 -6.74
C PRO A 23 2.33 6.41 -7.30
N GLY A 24 2.85 6.87 -8.44
CA GLY A 24 4.06 6.31 -9.06
C GLY A 24 5.36 6.47 -8.24
N MET A 25 5.33 7.26 -7.16
CA MET A 25 6.42 7.33 -6.19
C MET A 25 6.36 6.20 -5.15
N TYR A 26 5.16 5.62 -4.94
CA TYR A 26 4.88 4.71 -3.83
C TYR A 26 4.54 3.28 -4.29
N THR A 27 4.10 3.10 -5.54
CA THR A 27 3.74 1.79 -6.06
C THR A 27 3.95 1.70 -7.58
N ASP A 28 4.03 0.47 -8.09
CA ASP A 28 3.96 0.21 -9.52
C ASP A 28 2.56 0.58 -10.02
N THR A 29 2.48 1.54 -10.93
CA THR A 29 1.20 2.02 -11.49
C THR A 29 0.81 1.29 -12.78
N SER A 30 1.65 0.37 -13.26
CA SER A 30 1.33 -0.46 -14.44
C SER A 30 0.41 -1.63 -14.11
N ARG A 31 0.38 -2.08 -12.84
CA ARG A 31 -0.42 -3.21 -12.35
C ARG A 31 -0.47 -3.24 -10.82
N PRO A 32 -1.52 -3.83 -10.20
CA PRO A 32 -1.70 -3.79 -8.74
C PRO A 32 -0.80 -4.75 -7.98
N ASN A 33 0.00 -5.59 -8.64
CA ASN A 33 0.81 -6.65 -8.00
C ASN A 33 1.74 -6.12 -6.90
N HIS A 34 2.27 -4.90 -7.05
CA HIS A 34 3.11 -4.31 -6.01
C HIS A 34 2.34 -4.11 -4.71
N LEU A 35 1.07 -3.69 -4.78
CA LEU A 35 0.20 -3.57 -3.59
C LEU A 35 -0.05 -4.93 -2.93
N ALA A 36 -0.17 -6.00 -3.72
CA ALA A 36 -0.30 -7.35 -3.18
C ALA A 36 0.98 -7.78 -2.45
N HIS A 37 2.16 -7.48 -3.02
CA HIS A 37 3.45 -7.78 -2.39
C HIS A 37 3.59 -7.09 -1.04
N GLU A 38 3.22 -5.81 -0.92
CA GLU A 38 3.31 -5.09 0.37
C GLU A 38 2.54 -5.80 1.50
N VAL A 39 1.37 -6.39 1.21
CA VAL A 39 0.60 -7.13 2.22
C VAL A 39 1.19 -8.51 2.48
N ILE A 40 1.63 -9.21 1.43
CA ILE A 40 2.28 -10.52 1.56
C ILE A 40 3.57 -10.41 2.36
N ASP A 41 4.35 -9.35 2.15
CA ASP A 41 5.63 -9.13 2.81
C ASP A 41 5.43 -8.94 4.33
N ASN A 42 4.39 -8.20 4.75
CA ASN A 42 4.03 -8.10 6.17
C ASN A 42 3.69 -9.48 6.78
N SER A 43 2.95 -10.33 6.06
CA SER A 43 2.67 -11.70 6.50
C SER A 43 3.92 -12.59 6.52
N VAL A 44 4.89 -12.35 5.64
CA VAL A 44 6.18 -13.06 5.61
C VAL A 44 7.05 -12.63 6.79
N ASP A 45 7.01 -11.36 7.20
CA ASP A 45 7.73 -10.89 8.39
C ASP A 45 7.27 -11.63 9.66
N GLU A 46 5.96 -11.87 9.81
CA GLU A 46 5.42 -12.72 10.89
C GLU A 46 5.95 -14.15 10.83
N ALA A 47 6.10 -14.71 9.63
CA ALA A 47 6.65 -16.05 9.44
C ALA A 47 8.15 -16.10 9.75
N ILE A 48 8.92 -15.07 9.38
CA ILE A 48 10.34 -14.93 9.70
C ILE A 48 10.54 -14.80 11.21
N ALA A 49 9.65 -14.08 11.90
CA ALA A 49 9.66 -13.95 13.35
C ALA A 49 9.22 -15.24 14.08
N GLY A 50 8.69 -16.22 13.34
CA GLY A 50 8.26 -17.53 13.86
C GLY A 50 6.83 -17.55 14.42
N PHE A 51 6.04 -16.51 14.16
CA PHE A 51 4.66 -16.41 14.61
C PHE A 51 3.68 -17.00 13.59
N ALA A 52 3.91 -16.76 12.29
CA ALA A 52 3.11 -17.35 11.22
C ALA A 52 3.74 -18.63 10.65
N THR A 53 2.90 -19.57 10.25
CA THR A 53 3.31 -20.83 9.57
C THR A 53 2.55 -21.07 8.27
N ARG A 54 1.53 -20.27 8.00
CA ARG A 54 0.71 -20.34 6.79
C ARG A 54 0.33 -18.93 6.36
N ILE A 55 0.46 -18.68 5.06
CA ILE A 55 -0.04 -17.49 4.39
C ILE A 55 -0.92 -17.99 3.24
N ASN A 56 -2.17 -17.52 3.16
CA ASN A 56 -3.08 -17.80 2.06
C ASN A 56 -3.26 -16.52 1.24
N VAL A 57 -3.18 -16.65 -0.09
CA VAL A 57 -3.41 -15.57 -1.03
C VAL A 57 -4.53 -16.00 -1.97
N ILE A 58 -5.58 -15.19 -2.06
CA ILE A 58 -6.76 -15.46 -2.89
C ILE A 58 -6.94 -14.28 -3.85
N LEU A 59 -6.96 -14.57 -5.15
CA LEU A 59 -7.45 -13.64 -6.17
C LEU A 59 -8.91 -13.99 -6.44
N HIS A 60 -9.80 -13.05 -6.14
CA HIS A 60 -11.24 -13.20 -6.33
C HIS A 60 -11.63 -12.93 -7.79
N GLU A 61 -12.82 -13.39 -8.19
CA GLU A 61 -13.32 -13.21 -9.57
C GLU A 61 -13.57 -11.73 -9.93
N ASP A 62 -13.70 -10.85 -8.94
CA ASP A 62 -13.88 -9.41 -9.11
C ASP A 62 -12.55 -8.63 -9.16
N GLU A 63 -11.43 -9.34 -9.33
CA GLU A 63 -10.05 -8.81 -9.34
C GLU A 63 -9.57 -8.25 -7.99
N SER A 64 -10.35 -8.41 -6.91
CA SER A 64 -9.86 -8.14 -5.55
C SER A 64 -8.90 -9.23 -5.07
N LEU A 65 -7.98 -8.87 -4.17
CA LEU A 65 -6.99 -9.78 -3.62
C LEU A 65 -7.07 -9.78 -2.10
N GLU A 66 -7.08 -10.98 -1.52
CA GLU A 66 -7.09 -11.21 -0.08
C GLU A 66 -5.82 -11.94 0.33
N VAL A 67 -5.19 -11.47 1.39
CA VAL A 67 -4.05 -12.11 2.04
C VAL A 67 -4.45 -12.36 3.49
N SER A 68 -4.26 -13.60 3.95
CA SER A 68 -4.45 -13.97 5.35
C SER A 68 -3.27 -14.79 5.84
N ASP A 69 -2.84 -14.53 7.07
CA ASP A 69 -1.85 -15.33 7.77
C ASP A 69 -2.37 -15.77 9.14
N ASN A 70 -1.59 -16.58 9.84
CA ASN A 70 -1.87 -17.03 11.20
C ASN A 70 -0.82 -16.53 12.20
N GLY A 71 -0.24 -15.35 11.97
CA GLY A 71 0.68 -14.66 12.88
C GLY A 71 -0.01 -14.03 14.08
N GLU A 72 0.68 -13.11 14.77
CA GLU A 72 0.13 -12.43 15.97
C GLU A 72 -0.95 -11.40 15.60
N GLY A 73 -0.90 -10.90 14.37
CA GLY A 73 -1.80 -9.88 13.85
C GLY A 73 -1.37 -8.46 14.21
N ILE A 74 -1.98 -7.49 13.53
CA ILE A 74 -1.70 -6.07 13.76
C ILE A 74 -2.31 -5.65 15.13
N PRO A 75 -1.55 -4.95 16.00
CA PRO A 75 -2.05 -4.44 17.28
C PRO A 75 -3.22 -3.45 17.20
#